data_AF-A0A847JGV3-F1
#
_entry.id   AF-A0A847JGV3-F1
#
_cell.length_a   1.000
_cell.length_b   1.000
_cell.length_c   1.000
_cell.angle_alpha   90.00
_cell.angle_beta   90.00
_cell.angle_gamma   90.00
#
_symmetry.space_group_name_H-M   'P 1'
#
loop_
_entity.id
_entity.type
_entity.pdbx_description
1 polymer ?
#
loop_
_entity_poly.entity_id
_entity_poly.type
_entity_poly.pdbx_seq_one_letter_code
_entity_poly.pdbx_strand_id
1 'polypeptide(L)'
;GRGFYSPSDATKWVAYESEPAQLLTIGLGVGLFAGGLGVMLGAPGVFLAFGITAASLVFLQFGVAVPVSHHIALPAAIAAAASGSVIWGGLVGVACAFVGEFMARTFLCHGDTHIDPPAAAITVMTTVVNAAAAFGFFALAKLPA
;
A
#
# COMPACT_ATOMS: atom_id res chain seq x y z
N GLY A 1 30.48 -2.67 -5.82
CA GLY A 1 29.18 -3.36 -5.91
C GLY A 1 28.08 -2.40 -5.50
N ARG A 2 26.84 -2.61 -5.98
CA ARG A 2 25.68 -1.82 -5.53
C ARG A 2 25.34 -2.16 -4.08
N GLY A 3 24.70 -1.24 -3.36
CA GLY A 3 24.24 -1.49 -1.99
C GLY A 3 23.03 -2.42 -1.97
N PHE A 4 22.84 -3.16 -0.87
CA PHE A 4 21.75 -4.11 -0.71
C PHE A 4 20.36 -3.48 -0.96
N TYR A 5 20.10 -2.29 -0.42
CA TYR A 5 18.85 -1.56 -0.65
C TYR A 5 18.84 -0.71 -1.92
N SER A 6 19.77 -0.90 -2.86
CA SER A 6 19.83 -0.21 -4.14
C SER A 6 20.01 -1.22 -5.29
N PRO A 7 19.04 -2.14 -5.49
CA PRO A 7 19.12 -3.15 -6.53
C PRO A 7 19.11 -2.54 -7.94
N SER A 8 19.56 -3.31 -8.94
CA SER A 8 19.36 -2.96 -10.35
C SER A 8 17.92 -3.14 -10.80
N ASP A 9 17.55 -2.49 -11.90
CA ASP A 9 16.22 -2.66 -12.50
C ASP A 9 15.94 -4.10 -12.91
N ALA A 10 16.97 -4.88 -13.23
CA ALA A 10 16.87 -6.32 -13.46
C ALA A 10 16.52 -7.15 -12.21
N THR A 11 16.60 -6.55 -11.02
CA THR A 11 16.48 -7.21 -9.71
C THR A 11 15.30 -6.66 -8.91
N LYS A 12 14.91 -5.41 -9.17
CA LYS A 12 13.71 -4.80 -8.58
C LYS A 12 12.48 -5.64 -8.90
N TRP A 13 11.58 -5.71 -7.93
CA TRP A 13 10.29 -6.39 -8.09
C TRP A 13 9.42 -5.72 -9.16
N VAL A 14 9.20 -4.41 -9.05
CA VAL A 14 8.50 -3.61 -10.07
C VAL A 14 9.35 -2.40 -10.40
N ALA A 15 10.20 -2.50 -11.43
CA ALA A 15 11.19 -1.47 -11.75
C ALA A 15 10.58 -0.09 -12.05
N TYR A 16 9.35 -0.05 -12.58
CA TYR A 16 8.62 1.17 -12.89
C TYR A 16 7.81 1.73 -11.69
N GLU A 17 7.89 1.10 -10.52
CA GLU A 17 7.21 1.46 -9.27
C GLU A 17 8.13 1.22 -8.07
N SER A 18 9.34 1.79 -8.09
CA SER A 18 10.38 1.53 -7.08
C SER A 18 11.13 2.79 -6.64
N GLU A 19 11.04 3.87 -7.43
CA GLU A 19 11.69 5.13 -7.10
C GLU A 19 10.88 5.94 -6.07
N PRO A 20 11.52 6.68 -5.15
CA PRO A 20 10.81 7.39 -4.08
C PRO A 20 9.69 8.32 -4.56
N ALA A 21 9.87 9.01 -5.69
CA ALA A 21 8.85 9.87 -6.27
C ALA A 21 7.65 9.08 -6.82
N GLN A 22 7.89 7.90 -7.39
CA GLN A 22 6.83 6.99 -7.87
C GLN A 22 6.03 6.47 -6.68
N LEU A 23 6.71 5.96 -5.64
CA LEU A 23 6.09 5.44 -4.43
C LEU A 23 5.27 6.50 -3.71
N LEU A 24 5.80 7.72 -3.59
CA LEU A 24 5.07 8.85 -3.00
C LEU A 24 3.80 9.18 -3.81
N THR A 25 3.93 9.29 -5.14
CA THR A 25 2.81 9.68 -6.01
C THR A 25 1.72 8.62 -6.02
N ILE A 26 2.09 7.36 -6.21
CA ILE A 26 1.16 6.23 -6.26
C ILE A 26 0.57 5.98 -4.88
N GLY A 27 1.40 5.96 -3.84
CA GLY A 27 0.97 5.78 -2.45
C GLY A 27 -0.03 6.84 -2.00
N LEU A 28 0.23 8.12 -2.31
CA LEU A 28 -0.69 9.21 -1.98
C LEU A 28 -1.98 9.11 -2.80
N GLY A 29 -1.88 8.94 -4.12
CA GLY A 29 -3.05 8.91 -5.00
C GLY A 29 -3.98 7.74 -4.69
N VAL A 30 -3.43 6.53 -4.58
CA VAL A 30 -4.19 5.32 -4.22
C VAL A 30 -4.70 5.42 -2.79
N GLY A 31 -3.90 5.93 -1.86
CA GLY A 31 -4.28 6.11 -0.46
C GLY A 31 -5.48 7.04 -0.29
N LEU A 32 -5.50 8.17 -1.00
CA LEU A 32 -6.64 9.10 -0.99
C LEU A 32 -7.88 8.49 -1.65
N PHE A 33 -7.72 7.84 -2.81
CA PHE A 33 -8.82 7.15 -3.50
C PHE A 33 -9.46 6.06 -2.62
N ALA A 34 -8.63 5.15 -2.08
CA ALA A 34 -9.08 4.07 -1.23
C ALA A 34 -9.64 4.57 0.10
N GLY A 35 -8.99 5.58 0.68
CA GLY A 35 -9.45 6.25 1.89
C GLY A 35 -10.82 6.90 1.71
N GLY A 36 -11.06 7.55 0.58
CA GLY A 36 -12.36 8.13 0.24
C GLY A 36 -13.47 7.06 0.19
N LEU A 37 -13.21 5.93 -0.47
CA LEU A 37 -14.16 4.81 -0.48
C LEU A 37 -14.40 4.25 0.93
N GLY A 38 -13.34 4.11 1.75
CA GLY A 38 -13.43 3.66 3.14
C GLY A 38 -14.28 4.59 4.02
N VAL A 39 -14.12 5.90 3.90
CA VAL A 39 -14.92 6.89 4.63
C VAL A 39 -16.38 6.90 4.14
N MET A 40 -16.60 6.87 2.83
CA MET A 40 -17.94 6.99 2.23
C MET A 40 -18.81 5.76 2.45
N LEU A 41 -18.22 4.56 2.42
CA LEU A 41 -18.95 3.29 2.35
C LEU A 41 -18.62 2.35 3.51
N GLY A 42 -17.72 2.71 4.42
CA GLY A 42 -17.28 1.85 5.52
C GLY A 42 -16.61 0.56 5.02
N ALA A 43 -16.89 -0.56 5.69
CA ALA A 43 -16.32 -1.86 5.35
C ALA A 43 -16.54 -2.29 3.87
N PRO A 44 -17.74 -2.13 3.26
CA PRO A 44 -17.92 -2.31 1.82
C PRO A 44 -16.95 -1.49 0.96
N GLY A 45 -16.67 -0.24 1.34
CA GLY A 45 -15.72 0.63 0.65
C GLY A 45 -14.28 0.15 0.70
N VAL A 46 -13.87 -0.38 1.86
CA VAL A 46 -12.55 -0.99 2.05
C VAL A 46 -12.33 -2.14 1.07
N PHE A 47 -13.27 -3.09 1.02
CA PHE A 47 -13.16 -4.24 0.12
C PHE A 47 -13.31 -3.85 -1.35
N LEU A 48 -14.13 -2.83 -1.65
CA LEU A 48 -14.26 -2.29 -3.01
C LEU A 48 -12.95 -1.66 -3.49
N ALA A 49 -12.29 -0.85 -2.67
CA ALA A 49 -11.00 -0.24 -3.01
C ALA A 49 -9.92 -1.30 -3.27
N PHE A 50 -9.84 -2.30 -2.39
CA PHE A 50 -8.96 -3.45 -2.59
C PHE A 50 -9.30 -4.23 -3.87
N GLY A 51 -10.58 -4.51 -4.11
CA GLY A 51 -11.03 -5.26 -5.28
C GLY A 51 -10.73 -4.54 -6.60
N ILE A 52 -10.97 -3.24 -6.69
CA ILE A 52 -10.67 -2.44 -7.89
C ILE A 52 -9.16 -2.47 -8.20
N THR A 53 -8.33 -2.22 -7.19
CA THR A 53 -6.87 -2.18 -7.38
C THR A 53 -6.28 -3.57 -7.62
N ALA A 54 -6.81 -4.63 -7.01
CA ALA A 54 -6.41 -6.01 -7.29
C ALA A 54 -6.85 -6.46 -8.70
N ALA A 55 -8.07 -6.10 -9.13
CA ALA A 55 -8.56 -6.42 -10.48
C ALA A 55 -7.70 -5.76 -11.57
N SER A 56 -7.12 -4.58 -11.30
CA SER A 56 -6.22 -3.92 -12.24
C SER A 56 -4.98 -4.77 -12.59
N LEU A 57 -4.56 -5.69 -11.73
CA LEU A 57 -3.40 -6.56 -11.99
C LEU A 57 -3.62 -7.51 -13.18
N VAL A 58 -4.87 -7.72 -13.60
CA VAL A 58 -5.16 -8.47 -14.83
C VAL A 58 -4.44 -7.86 -16.04
N PHE A 59 -4.24 -6.54 -16.08
CA PHE A 59 -3.48 -5.88 -17.15
C PHE A 59 -2.00 -6.28 -17.19
N LEU A 60 -1.40 -6.66 -16.05
CA LEU A 60 -0.03 -7.19 -16.02
C LEU A 60 0.09 -8.51 -16.78
N GLN A 61 -0.96 -9.34 -16.76
CA GLN A 61 -0.98 -10.60 -17.50
C GLN A 61 -0.92 -10.39 -19.03
N PHE A 62 -1.31 -9.20 -19.49
CA PHE A 62 -1.22 -8.77 -20.89
C PHE A 62 0.03 -7.92 -21.19
N GLY A 63 0.99 -7.84 -20.26
CA GLY A 63 2.22 -7.08 -20.42
C GLY A 63 2.05 -5.56 -20.33
N VAL A 64 0.91 -5.07 -19.84
CA VAL A 64 0.68 -3.63 -19.64
C VAL A 64 1.13 -3.24 -18.24
N ALA A 65 2.12 -2.34 -18.16
CA ALA A 65 2.60 -1.81 -16.89
C ALA A 65 1.50 -0.99 -16.21
N VAL A 66 0.99 -1.49 -15.09
CA VAL A 66 0.04 -0.79 -14.20
C VAL A 66 0.57 -0.84 -12.77
N PRO A 67 0.21 0.13 -11.91
CA PRO A 67 0.63 0.11 -10.52
C PRO A 67 0.11 -1.10 -9.74
N VAL A 68 0.99 -1.79 -9.01
CA VAL A 68 0.65 -2.92 -8.13
C VAL A 68 0.15 -2.38 -6.79
N SER A 69 -1.08 -1.89 -6.76
CA SER A 69 -1.53 -0.96 -5.72
C SER A 69 -2.46 -1.53 -4.63
N HIS A 70 -2.83 -2.82 -4.72
CA HIS A 70 -3.79 -3.43 -3.78
C HIS A 70 -3.29 -3.49 -2.33
N HIS A 71 -1.99 -3.65 -2.12
CA HIS A 71 -1.36 -3.58 -0.79
C HIS A 71 -1.32 -2.17 -0.21
N ILE A 72 -1.52 -1.15 -1.04
CA ILE A 72 -1.67 0.26 -0.62
C ILE A 72 -3.13 0.52 -0.26
N ALA A 73 -4.05 0.12 -1.15
CA ALA A 73 -5.47 0.43 -1.04
C ALA A 73 -6.13 -0.15 0.22
N LEU A 74 -5.88 -1.43 0.53
CA LEU A 74 -6.54 -2.10 1.65
C LEU A 74 -6.24 -1.44 3.01
N PRO A 75 -4.98 -1.35 3.48
CA PRO A 75 -4.66 -0.69 4.76
C PRO A 75 -5.01 0.80 4.77
N ALA A 76 -4.88 1.52 3.64
CA ALA A 76 -5.29 2.92 3.54
C ALA A 76 -6.79 3.10 3.77
N ALA A 77 -7.63 2.28 3.13
CA ALA A 77 -9.07 2.32 3.32
C ALA A 77 -9.47 1.93 4.74
N ILE A 78 -8.80 0.93 5.36
CA ILE A 78 -9.04 0.55 6.76
C ILE A 78 -8.73 1.74 7.68
N ALA A 79 -7.58 2.40 7.51
CA ALA A 79 -7.19 3.54 8.33
C ALA A 79 -8.15 4.71 8.19
N ALA A 80 -8.59 5.01 6.97
CA ALA A 80 -9.56 6.08 6.72
C ALA A 80 -10.93 5.74 7.31
N ALA A 81 -11.42 4.50 7.16
CA ALA A 81 -12.68 4.06 7.75
C ALA A 81 -12.64 4.07 9.29
N ALA A 82 -11.51 3.68 9.89
CA ALA A 82 -11.33 3.68 11.35
C ALA A 82 -11.19 5.10 11.93
N SER A 83 -10.60 6.03 11.19
CA SER A 83 -10.37 7.41 11.65
C SER A 83 -11.45 8.40 11.23
N GLY A 84 -12.24 8.08 10.21
CA GLY A 84 -13.16 9.00 9.55
C GLY A 84 -12.48 10.10 8.73
N SER A 85 -11.20 9.92 8.34
CA SER A 85 -10.42 10.93 7.61
C SER A 85 -9.74 10.36 6.37
N VAL A 86 -9.96 11.01 5.22
CA VAL A 86 -9.27 10.65 3.97
C VAL A 86 -7.77 10.94 4.05
N ILE A 87 -7.36 11.89 4.89
CA ILE A 87 -5.95 12.25 5.10
C ILE A 87 -5.19 11.06 5.70
N TRP A 88 -5.79 10.33 6.65
CA TRP A 88 -5.21 9.10 7.16
C TRP A 88 -5.07 8.03 6.07
N GLY A 89 -6.03 7.94 5.14
CA GLY A 89 -5.91 7.09 3.95
C GLY A 89 -4.70 7.45 3.09
N GLY A 90 -4.50 8.74 2.80
CA GLY A 90 -3.32 9.22 2.05
C GLY A 90 -2.00 8.92 2.76
N LEU A 91 -1.89 9.23 4.06
CA LEU A 91 -0.68 8.99 4.86
C LEU A 91 -0.33 7.51 4.95
N VAL A 92 -1.32 6.66 5.22
CA VAL A 92 -1.12 5.22 5.28
C VAL A 92 -0.82 4.67 3.89
N GLY A 93 -1.44 5.19 2.83
CA GLY A 93 -1.13 4.79 1.46
C GLY A 93 0.33 5.04 1.08
N VAL A 94 0.87 6.22 1.40
CA VAL A 94 2.30 6.52 1.23
C VAL A 94 3.14 5.52 2.02
N ALA A 95 2.83 5.32 3.31
CA ALA A 95 3.57 4.36 4.14
C ALA A 95 3.56 2.94 3.55
N CYS A 96 2.42 2.49 3.01
CA CYS A 96 2.29 1.16 2.41
C CYS A 96 3.13 1.00 1.15
N ALA A 97 3.21 2.02 0.30
CA ALA A 97 4.05 1.98 -0.90
C ALA A 97 5.53 1.80 -0.54
N PHE A 98 6.02 2.56 0.45
CA PHE A 98 7.40 2.44 0.93
C PHE A 98 7.65 1.13 1.67
N VAL A 99 6.69 0.64 2.46
CA VAL A 99 6.80 -0.66 3.13
C VAL A 99 6.81 -1.79 2.10
N GLY A 100 5.98 -1.74 1.05
CA GLY A 100 5.99 -2.70 -0.05
C GLY A 100 7.35 -2.78 -0.71
N GLU A 101 7.94 -1.64 -1.07
CA GLU A 101 9.29 -1.60 -1.64
C GLU A 101 10.35 -2.10 -0.65
N PHE A 102 10.23 -1.75 0.64
CA PHE A 102 11.14 -2.25 1.66
C PHE A 102 11.08 -3.79 1.79
N MET A 103 9.88 -4.37 1.78
CA MET A 103 9.68 -5.82 1.79
C MET A 103 10.27 -6.47 0.53
N ALA A 104 10.06 -5.85 -0.64
CA ALA A 104 10.64 -6.32 -1.90
C ALA A 104 12.17 -6.35 -1.84
N ARG A 105 12.81 -5.27 -1.37
CA ARG A 105 14.28 -5.20 -1.27
C ARG A 105 14.85 -6.16 -0.23
N THR A 106 14.11 -6.38 0.86
CA THR A 106 14.56 -7.22 1.98
C THR A 106 14.44 -8.71 1.66
N PHE A 107 13.32 -9.14 1.09
CA PHE A 107 12.99 -10.56 0.98
C PHE A 107 13.00 -11.10 -0.46
N LEU A 108 12.57 -10.31 -1.44
CA LEU A 108 12.38 -10.80 -2.81
C LEU A 108 13.59 -10.54 -3.72
N CYS A 109 14.13 -9.32 -3.73
CA CYS A 109 15.16 -8.89 -4.69
C CYS A 109 16.45 -9.73 -4.62
N HIS A 110 16.75 -10.30 -3.45
CA HIS A 110 17.98 -11.07 -3.20
C HIS A 110 17.68 -12.49 -2.73
N GLY A 111 16.40 -12.89 -2.72
CA GLY A 111 15.94 -14.17 -2.21
C GLY A 111 15.90 -15.24 -3.28
N ASP A 112 16.09 -16.48 -2.88
CA ASP A 112 15.81 -17.69 -3.66
C ASP A 112 14.38 -18.21 -3.45
N THR A 113 13.68 -17.67 -2.45
CA THR A 113 12.29 -17.97 -2.10
C THR A 113 11.39 -16.79 -2.43
N HIS A 114 10.22 -17.07 -3.01
CA HIS A 114 9.26 -16.04 -3.35
C HIS A 114 8.45 -15.60 -2.13
N ILE A 115 8.93 -14.56 -1.44
CA ILE A 115 8.13 -13.82 -0.46
C ILE A 115 7.49 -12.64 -1.20
N ASP A 116 6.18 -12.73 -1.41
CA ASP A 116 5.40 -11.73 -2.14
C ASP A 116 5.38 -10.38 -1.39
N PRO A 117 5.94 -9.30 -1.97
CA PRO A 117 6.04 -8.01 -1.29
C PRO A 117 4.67 -7.39 -0.94
N PRO A 118 3.64 -7.43 -1.81
CA PRO A 118 2.28 -7.04 -1.48
C PRO A 118 1.70 -7.77 -0.27
N ALA A 119 1.81 -9.10 -0.20
CA ALA A 119 1.31 -9.87 0.93
C ALA A 119 2.03 -9.49 2.23
N ALA A 120 3.36 -9.38 2.20
CA ALA A 120 4.15 -8.95 3.36
C ALA A 120 3.76 -7.55 3.84
N ALA A 121 3.56 -6.61 2.91
CA ALA A 121 3.11 -5.25 3.21
C ALA A 121 1.68 -5.23 3.79
N ILE A 122 0.74 -6.00 3.24
CA ILE A 122 -0.62 -6.13 3.79
C ILE A 122 -0.56 -6.65 5.22
N THR A 123 0.18 -7.73 5.48
CA THR A 123 0.32 -8.28 6.84
C THR A 123 0.83 -7.22 7.80
N VAL A 124 1.94 -6.55 7.48
CA VAL A 124 2.52 -5.54 8.37
C VAL A 124 1.59 -4.35 8.57
N MET A 125 1.11 -3.75 7.48
CA MET A 125 0.36 -2.49 7.56
C MET A 125 -1.04 -2.68 8.10
N THR A 126 -1.74 -3.76 7.77
CA THR A 126 -3.05 -4.02 8.37
C THR A 126 -2.92 -4.39 9.85
N THR A 127 -1.87 -5.09 10.29
CA THR A 127 -1.60 -5.31 11.72
C THR A 127 -1.36 -3.99 12.44
N VAL A 128 -0.50 -3.11 11.90
CA VAL A 128 -0.21 -1.80 12.51
C VAL A 128 -1.46 -0.93 12.58
N VAL A 129 -2.22 -0.81 11.49
CA VAL A 129 -3.43 0.03 11.45
C VAL A 129 -4.51 -0.50 12.38
N ASN A 130 -4.77 -1.81 12.39
CA ASN A 130 -5.77 -2.39 13.29
C ASN A 130 -5.35 -2.30 14.76
N ALA A 131 -4.06 -2.47 15.07
CA ALA A 131 -3.55 -2.24 16.41
C ALA A 131 -3.74 -0.77 16.84
N ALA A 132 -3.40 0.19 15.96
CA ALA A 132 -3.62 1.61 16.22
C ALA A 132 -5.10 1.91 16.50
N ALA A 133 -6.01 1.35 15.69
CA ALA A 133 -7.45 1.48 15.92
C ALA A 133 -7.88 0.87 17.26
N ALA A 134 -7.44 -0.35 17.56
CA ALA A 134 -7.78 -1.06 18.81
C ALA A 134 -7.30 -0.31 20.06
N PHE A 135 -6.16 0.38 19.99
CA PHE A 135 -5.62 1.19 21.07
C PHE A 135 -6.13 2.65 21.08
N GLY A 136 -7.12 2.99 20.25
CA GLY A 136 -7.74 4.32 20.23
C GLY A 136 -6.87 5.43 19.64
N PHE A 137 -5.81 5.09 18.89
CA PHE A 137 -4.89 6.07 18.31
C PHE A 137 -5.59 7.12 17.44
N PHE A 138 -6.53 6.70 16.59
CA PHE A 138 -7.23 7.61 15.69
C PHE A 138 -8.20 8.57 16.40
N ALA A 139 -8.63 8.25 17.62
CA ALA A 139 -9.39 9.17 18.46
C ALA A 139 -8.49 10.27 19.05
N LEU A 140 -7.22 9.94 19.34
CA LEU A 140 -6.22 10.88 19.86
C LEU A 140 -5.62 11.74 18.75
N ALA A 141 -5.27 11.13 17.61
CA ALA A 141 -4.67 11.78 16.45
C ALA A 141 -5.73 12.11 15.40
N LYS A 142 -6.74 12.89 15.82
CA LYS A 142 -7.86 13.25 14.96
C LYS A 142 -7.41 14.21 13.85
N LEU A 143 -7.74 13.86 12.61
CA LEU A 143 -7.57 14.71 11.44
C LEU A 143 -8.94 15.16 10.90
N PRO A 144 -9.01 16.25 10.12
CA PRO A 144 -10.20 16.60 9.36
C PRO A 144 -10.68 15.44 8.48
N ALA A 145 -11.98 15.38 8.24
CA ALA A 145 -12.59 14.38 7.36
C ALA A 145 -11.94 14.39 5.97
#